data_AF-A0A2D8KN00-F1
#
_entry.id   AF-A0A2D8KN00-F1
#
_cell.length_a   1.000
_cell.length_b   1.000
_cell.length_c   1.000
_cell.angle_alpha   90.00
_cell.angle_beta   90.00
_cell.angle_gamma   90.00
#
_symmetry.space_group_name_H-M   'P 1'
#
loop_
_entity.id
_entity.type
_entity.pdbx_description
1 polymer ?
#
loop_
_entity_poly.entity_id
_entity_poly.type
_entity_poly.pdbx_seq_one_letter_code
_entity_poly.pdbx_strand_id
1 'polypeptide(L)'
;MQIPEKNHLDLIIVGGGPIGIACALEAEKNDLNYLILEKGCLVNSLYHYPTNMQFFSTSEKLELDNIPFISDKPKPQKREALEYYRRIATSKNINIHLFEEVSTIVTAENGKHRITSSKTNYEADNVIIATGFYDIPNYIHIPGEELPKVSHYYNDPHFYATQKTIVVGASNSAVDAALEIFRKGGEVTMVVRSPEIGERVKYWVRPDIVNRIKEGSIKAYFNSRLKEIKEDTVTLETPEGEEVLENDFVLLLTGYRPNFEFLKNIGIQLSEDGRKIPQYDEKTMETNIPGIYLAGVICGGVETHKWFIENSRVHAKMILDHISEKEKALPCRTS
;
A
#
# COMPACT_ATOMS: atom_id res chain seq x y z
N MET A 1 28.40 -4.57 27.68
CA MET A 1 29.02 -4.95 26.38
C MET A 1 28.80 -3.79 25.43
N GLN A 2 29.85 -3.03 25.14
CA GLN A 2 29.81 -1.97 24.14
C GLN A 2 29.68 -2.60 22.75
N ILE A 3 28.63 -2.22 22.03
CA ILE A 3 28.49 -2.53 20.61
C ILE A 3 29.59 -1.73 19.88
N PRO A 4 30.36 -2.32 18.96
CA PRO A 4 31.46 -1.62 18.31
C PRO A 4 30.93 -0.45 17.47
N GLU A 5 31.62 0.70 17.51
CA GLU A 5 31.30 1.98 16.82
C GLU A 5 31.20 1.91 15.27
N LYS A 6 31.32 0.74 14.64
CA LYS A 6 31.30 0.57 13.18
C LYS A 6 29.92 0.35 12.53
N ASN A 7 28.85 0.32 13.33
CA ASN A 7 27.49 -0.02 12.88
C ASN A 7 26.44 1.09 13.14
N HIS A 8 26.86 2.34 13.38
CA HIS A 8 25.91 3.44 13.58
C HIS A 8 25.28 3.84 12.25
N LEU A 9 23.95 3.73 12.13
CA LEU A 9 23.18 4.14 10.96
C LEU A 9 22.63 5.55 11.18
N ASP A 10 22.80 6.44 10.21
CA ASP A 10 22.21 7.78 10.27
C ASP A 10 20.70 7.70 10.03
N LEU A 11 20.27 6.71 9.22
CA LEU A 11 18.89 6.55 8.79
C LEU A 11 18.49 5.09 8.58
N ILE A 12 17.36 4.67 9.16
CA ILE A 12 16.65 3.45 8.76
C ILE A 12 15.37 3.79 8.03
N ILE A 13 15.14 3.13 6.89
CA ILE A 13 13.92 3.27 6.10
C ILE A 13 13.12 1.96 6.23
N VAL A 14 11.93 2.02 6.80
CA VAL A 14 11.04 0.87 6.98
C VAL A 14 10.07 0.78 5.80
N GLY A 15 10.34 -0.15 4.90
CA GLY A 15 9.57 -0.40 3.67
C GLY A 15 10.39 -0.17 2.40
N GLY A 16 10.52 -1.20 1.57
CA GLY A 16 11.21 -1.22 0.28
C GLY A 16 10.29 -1.02 -0.92
N GLY A 17 9.19 -0.29 -0.72
CA GLY A 17 8.31 0.16 -1.79
C GLY A 17 8.91 1.32 -2.61
N PRO A 18 8.21 1.81 -3.65
CA PRO A 18 8.68 2.92 -4.48
C PRO A 18 9.13 4.15 -3.69
N ILE A 19 8.40 4.50 -2.63
CA ILE A 19 8.74 5.67 -1.82
C ILE A 19 9.93 5.41 -0.88
N GLY A 20 10.07 4.20 -0.34
CA GLY A 20 11.26 3.83 0.42
C GLY A 20 12.53 3.86 -0.45
N ILE A 21 12.43 3.40 -1.69
CA ILE A 21 13.52 3.52 -2.68
C ILE A 21 13.82 5.00 -2.98
N ALA A 22 12.80 5.85 -3.11
CA ALA A 22 12.99 7.29 -3.31
C ALA A 22 13.75 7.92 -2.11
N CYS A 23 13.38 7.56 -0.88
CA CYS A 23 14.08 8.01 0.32
C CYS A 23 15.54 7.55 0.34
N ALA A 24 15.84 6.32 -0.07
CA ALA A 24 17.20 5.82 -0.16
C ALA A 24 18.05 6.56 -1.21
N LEU A 25 17.48 6.86 -2.39
CA LEU A 25 18.17 7.67 -3.40
C LEU A 25 18.51 9.08 -2.90
N GLU A 26 17.61 9.70 -2.14
CA GLU A 26 17.90 10.99 -1.50
C GLU A 26 18.92 10.87 -0.36
N ALA A 27 18.89 9.77 0.40
CA ALA A 27 19.88 9.50 1.44
C ALA A 27 21.30 9.36 0.85
N GLU A 28 21.43 8.65 -0.28
CA GLU A 28 22.71 8.54 -1.02
C GLU A 28 23.26 9.90 -1.47
N LYS A 29 22.40 10.80 -1.96
CA LYS A 29 22.83 12.14 -2.39
C LYS A 29 23.31 13.02 -1.24
N ASN A 30 22.89 12.72 -0.02
CA ASN A 30 23.28 13.43 1.20
C ASN A 30 24.34 12.66 2.00
N ASP A 31 24.99 11.65 1.39
CA ASP A 31 26.07 10.85 1.99
C ASP A 31 25.70 10.20 3.35
N LEU A 32 24.42 9.89 3.58
CA LEU A 32 23.96 9.26 4.82
C LEU A 32 24.23 7.76 4.81
N ASN A 33 24.68 7.21 5.95
CA ASN A 33 24.74 5.77 6.17
C ASN A 33 23.34 5.22 6.47
N TYR A 34 22.65 4.76 5.41
CA TYR A 34 21.27 4.29 5.49
C TYR A 34 21.11 2.79 5.30
N LEU A 35 19.99 2.24 5.77
CA LEU A 35 19.54 0.88 5.46
C LEU A 35 18.01 0.83 5.27
N ILE A 36 17.55 0.20 4.19
CA ILE A 36 16.14 -0.17 4.02
C ILE A 36 15.89 -1.54 4.66
N LEU A 37 14.84 -1.65 5.47
CA LEU A 37 14.28 -2.92 5.95
C LEU A 37 12.93 -3.19 5.28
N GLU A 38 12.82 -4.28 4.54
CA GLU A 38 11.60 -4.67 3.81
C GLU A 38 11.15 -6.08 4.24
N LYS A 39 9.89 -6.20 4.66
CA LYS A 39 9.32 -7.45 5.17
C LYS A 39 9.22 -8.56 4.13
N GLY A 40 9.09 -8.21 2.85
CA GLY A 40 8.97 -9.14 1.74
C GLY A 40 10.04 -8.97 0.69
N CYS A 41 9.62 -9.09 -0.57
CA CYS A 41 10.49 -8.85 -1.72
C CYS A 41 10.56 -7.36 -2.07
N LEU A 42 11.49 -6.99 -2.96
CA LEU A 42 11.59 -5.62 -3.46
C LEU A 42 10.24 -5.16 -4.05
N VAL A 43 9.79 -3.97 -3.69
CA VAL A 43 8.48 -3.41 -4.06
C VAL A 43 7.32 -4.38 -3.82
N ASN A 44 7.31 -5.01 -2.63
CA ASN A 44 6.41 -6.11 -2.25
C ASN A 44 4.94 -5.88 -2.63
N SER A 45 4.39 -4.69 -2.37
CA SER A 45 3.00 -4.38 -2.74
C SER A 45 2.75 -4.49 -4.24
N LEU A 46 3.67 -3.96 -5.08
CA LEU A 46 3.56 -4.08 -6.54
C LEU A 46 3.70 -5.52 -7.01
N TYR A 47 4.51 -6.33 -6.33
CA TYR A 47 4.63 -7.77 -6.61
C TYR A 47 3.29 -8.50 -6.40
N HIS A 48 2.51 -8.09 -5.40
CA HIS A 48 1.20 -8.70 -5.10
C HIS A 48 0.01 -8.09 -5.85
N TYR A 49 0.20 -7.03 -6.64
CA TYR A 49 -0.87 -6.50 -7.50
C TYR A 49 -1.34 -7.54 -8.53
N PRO A 50 -2.56 -7.39 -9.09
CA PRO A 50 -3.06 -8.30 -10.12
C PRO A 50 -2.10 -8.46 -11.28
N THR A 51 -2.04 -9.66 -11.85
CA THR A 51 -1.04 -10.01 -12.88
C THR A 51 -1.14 -9.12 -14.11
N ASN A 52 -2.37 -8.77 -14.53
CA ASN A 52 -2.63 -7.93 -15.70
C ASN A 52 -2.77 -6.43 -15.35
N MET A 53 -2.44 -6.04 -14.11
CA MET A 53 -2.66 -4.68 -13.65
C MET A 53 -1.92 -3.66 -14.52
N GLN A 54 -2.67 -2.63 -14.93
CA GLN A 54 -2.17 -1.43 -15.58
C GLN A 54 -2.32 -0.22 -14.65
N PHE A 55 -1.26 0.58 -14.55
CA PHE A 55 -1.26 1.78 -13.73
C PHE A 55 -2.25 2.83 -14.26
N PHE A 56 -2.74 3.67 -13.35
CA PHE A 56 -3.47 4.89 -13.72
C PHE A 56 -2.53 5.97 -14.26
N SER A 57 -1.39 6.12 -13.58
CA SER A 57 -0.35 7.12 -13.85
C SER A 57 0.46 6.75 -15.08
N THR A 58 0.99 7.75 -15.76
CA THR A 58 1.97 7.56 -16.83
C THR A 58 3.31 7.11 -16.25
N SER A 59 4.18 6.53 -17.08
CA SER A 59 5.49 6.08 -16.61
C SER A 59 6.34 7.23 -16.06
N GLU A 60 6.33 8.41 -16.69
CA GLU A 60 6.97 9.66 -16.21
C GLU A 60 6.57 10.03 -14.76
N LYS A 61 5.28 9.88 -14.44
CA LYS A 61 4.76 10.17 -13.09
C LYS A 61 5.19 9.15 -12.05
N LEU A 62 5.68 7.98 -12.46
CA LEU A 62 6.17 6.92 -11.58
C LEU A 62 7.70 6.95 -11.42
N GLU A 63 8.38 7.85 -12.13
CA GLU A 63 9.83 7.99 -12.07
C GLU A 63 10.33 8.42 -10.70
N LEU A 64 11.50 7.92 -10.33
CA LEU A 64 12.27 8.33 -9.17
C LEU A 64 13.58 8.96 -9.64
N ASP A 65 13.98 10.05 -9.00
CA ASP A 65 15.28 10.69 -9.23
C ASP A 65 15.61 11.00 -10.70
N ASN A 66 14.60 11.39 -11.50
CA ASN A 66 14.73 11.62 -12.94
C ASN A 66 15.31 10.42 -13.72
N ILE A 67 15.25 9.20 -13.16
CA ILE A 67 15.64 7.97 -13.85
C ILE A 67 14.46 7.57 -14.75
N PRO A 68 14.64 7.58 -16.09
CA PRO A 68 13.51 7.41 -17.00
C PRO A 68 12.81 6.06 -16.84
N PHE A 69 11.48 6.07 -16.72
CA PHE A 69 10.67 4.87 -16.75
C PHE A 69 10.14 4.69 -18.18
N ILE A 70 10.87 3.89 -18.96
CA ILE A 70 10.50 3.57 -20.34
C ILE A 70 9.42 2.49 -20.36
N SER A 71 8.34 2.75 -21.10
CA SER A 71 7.19 1.87 -21.28
C SER A 71 6.73 1.95 -22.74
N ASP A 72 6.27 0.82 -23.31
CA ASP A 72 5.75 0.78 -24.68
C ASP A 72 4.37 1.44 -24.81
N LYS A 73 3.66 1.58 -23.67
CA LYS A 73 2.37 2.26 -23.53
C LYS A 73 2.52 3.49 -22.64
N PRO A 74 1.62 4.49 -22.77
CA PRO A 74 1.62 5.65 -21.88
C PRO A 74 1.50 5.27 -20.40
N LYS A 75 0.75 4.21 -20.09
CA LYS A 75 0.52 3.69 -18.74
C LYS A 75 1.15 2.30 -18.63
N PRO A 76 2.20 2.14 -17.80
CA PRO A 76 2.92 0.88 -17.71
C PRO A 76 2.07 -0.21 -17.06
N GLN A 77 2.47 -1.45 -17.28
CA GLN A 77 1.96 -2.63 -16.61
C GLN A 77 2.78 -2.96 -15.35
N LYS A 78 2.22 -3.78 -14.45
CA LYS A 78 2.90 -4.33 -13.28
C LYS A 78 4.32 -4.82 -13.60
N ARG A 79 4.48 -5.64 -14.65
CA ARG A 79 5.79 -6.22 -15.04
C ARG A 79 6.85 -5.16 -15.34
N GLU A 80 6.46 -4.05 -15.95
CA GLU A 80 7.37 -2.96 -16.31
C GLU A 80 7.80 -2.20 -15.06
N ALA A 81 6.88 -1.97 -14.12
CA ALA A 81 7.21 -1.33 -12.84
C ALA A 81 8.15 -2.20 -11.99
N LEU A 82 7.92 -3.52 -11.95
CA LEU A 82 8.83 -4.46 -11.26
C LEU A 82 10.24 -4.42 -11.84
N GLU A 83 10.37 -4.37 -13.18
CA GLU A 83 11.68 -4.23 -13.84
C GLU A 83 12.32 -2.87 -13.53
N TYR A 84 11.55 -1.78 -13.60
CA TYR A 84 12.02 -0.43 -13.32
C TYR A 84 12.64 -0.31 -11.93
N TYR A 85 11.90 -0.66 -10.87
CA TYR A 85 12.40 -0.55 -9.50
C TYR A 85 13.54 -1.54 -9.20
N ARG A 86 13.54 -2.73 -9.81
CA ARG A 86 14.67 -3.67 -9.73
C ARG A 86 15.94 -3.09 -10.35
N ARG A 87 15.84 -2.42 -11.50
CA ARG A 87 17.01 -1.77 -12.14
C ARG A 87 17.55 -0.64 -11.29
N ILE A 88 16.69 0.17 -10.67
CA ILE A 88 17.14 1.21 -9.73
C ILE A 88 17.93 0.55 -8.59
N ALA A 89 17.31 -0.40 -7.90
CA ALA A 89 17.91 -1.07 -6.74
C ALA A 89 19.28 -1.69 -7.06
N THR A 90 19.39 -2.39 -8.20
CA THR A 90 20.62 -3.07 -8.61
C THR A 90 21.68 -2.14 -9.19
N SER A 91 21.31 -1.17 -10.02
CA SER A 91 22.26 -0.24 -10.65
C SER A 91 22.85 0.79 -9.68
N LYS A 92 22.09 1.17 -8.66
CA LYS A 92 22.52 2.10 -7.60
C LYS A 92 23.11 1.37 -6.39
N ASN A 93 23.05 0.03 -6.36
CA ASN A 93 23.43 -0.79 -5.20
C ASN A 93 22.72 -0.33 -3.91
N ILE A 94 21.41 -0.09 -4.00
CA ILE A 94 20.60 0.37 -2.86
C ILE A 94 20.81 -0.58 -1.68
N ASN A 95 21.15 -0.04 -0.51
CA ASN A 95 21.35 -0.83 0.69
C ASN A 95 20.00 -1.28 1.28
N ILE A 96 19.61 -2.52 1.01
CA ILE A 96 18.30 -3.07 1.38
C ILE A 96 18.42 -4.49 1.92
N HIS A 97 17.80 -4.73 3.07
CA HIS A 97 17.54 -6.07 3.60
C HIS A 97 16.10 -6.48 3.29
N LEU A 98 15.96 -7.47 2.40
CA LEU A 98 14.69 -8.09 2.06
C LEU A 98 14.34 -9.21 3.06
N PHE A 99 13.06 -9.55 3.10
CA PHE A 99 12.50 -10.58 3.99
C PHE A 99 12.84 -10.33 5.47
N GLU A 100 12.78 -9.06 5.88
CA GLU A 100 13.11 -8.62 7.23
C GLU A 100 12.06 -7.63 7.74
N GLU A 101 11.06 -8.17 8.43
CA GLU A 101 9.98 -7.37 9.02
C GLU A 101 10.45 -6.61 10.26
N VAL A 102 10.10 -5.33 10.36
CA VAL A 102 10.28 -4.51 11.57
C VAL A 102 9.07 -4.69 12.48
N SER A 103 9.31 -5.15 13.72
CA SER A 103 8.25 -5.38 14.69
C SER A 103 8.05 -4.21 15.65
N THR A 104 9.13 -3.55 16.08
CA THR A 104 9.05 -2.45 17.05
C THR A 104 10.09 -1.37 16.77
N ILE A 105 9.74 -0.13 17.11
CA ILE A 105 10.64 1.03 17.10
C ILE A 105 10.43 1.77 18.41
N VAL A 106 11.52 1.96 19.17
CA VAL A 106 11.49 2.62 20.48
C VAL A 106 12.57 3.70 20.52
N THR A 107 12.18 4.93 20.85
CA THR A 107 13.11 6.04 21.07
C THR A 107 13.74 5.93 22.45
N ALA A 108 15.06 5.85 22.50
CA ALA A 108 15.83 5.82 23.75
C ALA A 108 16.03 7.24 24.31
N GLU A 109 16.40 7.33 25.60
CA GLU A 109 16.60 8.61 26.31
C GLU A 109 17.68 9.50 25.66
N ASN A 110 18.64 8.90 24.96
CA ASN A 110 19.69 9.61 24.23
C ASN A 110 19.23 10.17 22.87
N GLY A 111 17.95 10.04 22.53
CA GLY A 111 17.35 10.53 21.29
C GLY A 111 17.48 9.57 20.11
N LYS A 112 18.22 8.46 20.23
CA LYS A 112 18.35 7.46 19.16
C LYS A 112 17.16 6.50 19.12
N HIS A 113 16.91 5.92 17.96
CA HIS A 113 15.84 4.95 17.77
C HIS A 113 16.39 3.53 17.72
N ARG A 114 15.80 2.62 18.51
CA ARG A 114 16.08 1.19 18.47
C ARG A 114 15.01 0.49 17.65
N ILE A 115 15.42 -0.21 16.60
CA ILE A 115 14.55 -0.92 15.66
C ILE A 115 14.75 -2.42 15.88
N THR A 116 13.69 -3.12 16.27
CA THR A 116 13.70 -4.59 16.36
C THR A 116 13.10 -5.16 15.08
N SER A 117 13.84 -6.04 14.42
CA SER A 117 13.36 -6.79 13.26
C SER A 117 13.22 -8.29 13.57
N SER A 118 12.61 -9.02 12.64
CA SER A 118 12.53 -10.48 12.63
C SER A 118 13.90 -11.18 12.57
N LYS A 119 14.99 -10.47 12.23
CA LYS A 119 16.33 -11.06 12.15
C LYS A 119 17.29 -10.53 13.21
N THR A 120 17.27 -9.22 13.48
CA THR A 120 18.23 -8.57 14.38
C THR A 120 17.70 -7.22 14.88
N ASN A 121 18.49 -6.58 15.73
CA ASN A 121 18.24 -5.24 16.22
C ASN A 121 19.19 -4.23 15.58
N TYR A 122 18.68 -3.02 15.37
CA TYR A 122 19.44 -1.88 14.86
C TYR A 122 19.26 -0.66 15.76
N GLU A 123 20.18 0.29 15.62
CA GLU A 123 20.09 1.62 16.21
C GLU A 123 20.34 2.65 15.10
N ALA A 124 19.53 3.71 15.05
CA ALA A 124 19.69 4.80 14.09
C ALA A 124 19.33 6.16 14.68
N ASP A 125 19.90 7.23 14.11
CA ASP A 125 19.57 8.61 14.49
C ASP A 125 18.19 9.03 13.96
N ASN A 126 17.84 8.58 12.75
CA ASN A 126 16.54 8.88 12.14
C ASN A 126 15.86 7.61 11.61
N VAL A 127 14.53 7.65 11.52
CA VAL A 127 13.70 6.58 10.95
C VAL A 127 12.67 7.16 9.99
N ILE A 128 12.58 6.62 8.78
CA ILE A 128 11.48 6.89 7.84
C ILE A 128 10.56 5.67 7.78
N ILE A 129 9.28 5.85 8.09
CA ILE A 129 8.25 4.81 7.95
C ILE A 129 7.56 4.99 6.59
N ALA A 130 7.80 4.04 5.68
CA ALA A 130 7.30 4.02 4.31
C ALA A 130 6.52 2.72 3.99
N THR A 131 5.83 2.16 4.98
CA THR A 131 5.19 0.83 4.90
C THR A 131 3.90 0.79 4.07
N GLY A 132 3.38 1.95 3.66
CA GLY A 132 2.14 2.04 2.88
C GLY A 132 0.90 1.52 3.61
N PHE A 133 -0.07 0.99 2.85
CA PHE A 133 -1.35 0.50 3.38
C PHE A 133 -1.83 -0.85 2.81
N TYR A 134 -1.12 -1.44 1.84
CA TYR A 134 -1.66 -2.53 1.01
C TYR A 134 -1.80 -3.87 1.76
N ASP A 135 -1.08 -4.06 2.86
CA ASP A 135 -0.97 -5.35 3.53
C ASP A 135 -2.14 -5.70 4.45
N ILE A 136 -2.94 -4.71 4.88
CA ILE A 136 -4.02 -4.94 5.83
C ILE A 136 -5.34 -4.62 5.13
N PRO A 137 -6.11 -5.65 4.72
CA PRO A 137 -7.41 -5.43 4.13
C PRO A 137 -8.43 -4.92 5.15
N ASN A 138 -9.48 -4.29 4.64
CA ASN A 138 -10.64 -3.91 5.43
C ASN A 138 -11.58 -5.11 5.57
N TYR A 139 -11.35 -5.91 6.61
CA TYR A 139 -12.28 -6.97 7.02
C TYR A 139 -13.67 -6.39 7.32
N ILE A 140 -14.70 -7.11 6.90
CA ILE A 140 -16.11 -6.73 7.10
C ILE A 140 -16.75 -7.42 8.31
N HIS A 141 -16.04 -8.38 8.90
CA HIS A 141 -16.36 -9.09 10.14
C HIS A 141 -17.72 -9.81 10.10
N ILE A 142 -17.91 -10.63 9.07
CA ILE A 142 -19.13 -11.46 8.91
C ILE A 142 -18.80 -12.96 9.07
N PRO A 143 -19.79 -13.79 9.47
CA PRO A 143 -19.60 -15.24 9.49
C PRO A 143 -19.20 -15.76 8.10
N GLY A 144 -18.14 -16.58 8.07
CA GLY A 144 -17.60 -17.20 6.85
C GLY A 144 -16.56 -16.38 6.09
N GLU A 145 -16.19 -15.17 6.56
CA GLU A 145 -15.13 -14.35 5.93
C GLU A 145 -13.76 -15.04 5.87
N GLU A 146 -13.48 -15.94 6.82
CA GLU A 146 -12.23 -16.71 6.91
C GLU A 146 -12.22 -18.00 6.06
N LEU A 147 -13.30 -18.28 5.31
CA LEU A 147 -13.37 -19.49 4.48
C LEU A 147 -12.30 -19.46 3.37
N PRO A 148 -11.70 -20.60 2.99
CA PRO A 148 -10.64 -20.64 1.97
C PRO A 148 -11.03 -20.08 0.59
N LYS A 149 -12.33 -20.05 0.28
CA LYS A 149 -12.91 -19.49 -0.97
C LYS A 149 -13.01 -17.95 -0.97
N VAL A 150 -12.73 -17.31 0.16
CA VAL A 150 -12.83 -15.87 0.36
C VAL A 150 -11.45 -15.24 0.29
N SER A 151 -11.31 -14.16 -0.48
CA SER A 151 -10.06 -13.42 -0.57
C SER A 151 -10.32 -11.91 -0.58
N HIS A 152 -9.47 -11.16 0.13
CA HIS A 152 -9.42 -9.70 0.05
C HIS A 152 -8.50 -9.18 -1.06
N TYR A 153 -7.82 -10.10 -1.76
CA TYR A 153 -6.88 -9.80 -2.83
C TYR A 153 -7.31 -10.49 -4.12
N TYR A 154 -7.20 -9.76 -5.22
CA TYR A 154 -7.42 -10.27 -6.57
C TYR A 154 -6.07 -10.41 -7.29
N ASN A 155 -5.89 -11.49 -8.07
CA ASN A 155 -4.64 -11.75 -8.78
C ASN A 155 -4.83 -12.05 -10.28
N ASP A 156 -5.34 -13.25 -10.62
CA ASP A 156 -5.44 -13.74 -11.99
C ASP A 156 -6.91 -14.07 -12.32
N PRO A 157 -7.49 -13.51 -13.39
CA PRO A 157 -8.86 -13.82 -13.78
C PRO A 157 -9.07 -15.27 -14.24
N HIS A 158 -8.04 -15.94 -14.76
CA HIS A 158 -8.17 -17.32 -15.27
C HIS A 158 -8.57 -18.29 -14.15
N PHE A 159 -8.13 -18.01 -12.92
CA PHE A 159 -8.50 -18.79 -11.73
C PHE A 159 -10.02 -18.88 -11.50
N TYR A 160 -10.78 -17.90 -11.96
CA TYR A 160 -12.23 -17.78 -11.78
C TYR A 160 -13.03 -18.16 -13.04
N ALA A 161 -12.39 -18.68 -14.08
CA ALA A 161 -13.06 -19.08 -15.30
C ALA A 161 -14.07 -20.20 -15.02
N THR A 162 -15.27 -20.09 -15.60
CA THR A 162 -16.41 -21.01 -15.39
C THR A 162 -16.91 -21.12 -13.95
N GLN A 163 -16.49 -20.21 -13.06
CA GLN A 163 -16.90 -20.19 -11.65
C GLN A 163 -17.89 -19.05 -11.39
N LYS A 164 -18.76 -19.23 -10.39
CA LYS A 164 -19.63 -18.19 -9.82
C LYS A 164 -18.85 -17.39 -8.78
N THR A 165 -18.51 -16.15 -9.11
CA THR A 165 -17.71 -15.28 -8.24
C THR A 165 -18.51 -14.08 -7.75
N ILE A 166 -18.61 -13.94 -6.43
CA ILE A 166 -19.14 -12.74 -5.79
C ILE A 166 -18.01 -11.72 -5.67
N VAL A 167 -18.21 -10.50 -6.15
CA VAL A 167 -17.25 -9.40 -6.01
C VAL A 167 -17.86 -8.27 -5.20
N VAL A 168 -17.30 -7.98 -4.03
CA VAL A 168 -17.79 -6.93 -3.13
C VAL A 168 -16.98 -5.67 -3.31
N GLY A 169 -17.68 -4.56 -3.56
CA GLY A 169 -17.08 -3.23 -3.69
C GLY A 169 -17.45 -2.52 -4.98
N ALA A 170 -17.20 -1.20 -5.01
CA ALA A 170 -17.59 -0.31 -6.12
C ALA A 170 -16.45 0.60 -6.60
N SER A 171 -15.22 0.34 -6.13
CA SER A 171 -14.01 1.08 -6.47
C SER A 171 -13.22 0.38 -7.58
N ASN A 172 -12.12 0.99 -8.04
CA ASN A 172 -11.30 0.48 -9.14
C ASN A 172 -10.94 -1.01 -9.01
N SER A 173 -10.51 -1.48 -7.83
CA SER A 173 -10.13 -2.89 -7.64
C SER A 173 -11.29 -3.86 -7.90
N ALA A 174 -12.48 -3.55 -7.38
CA ALA A 174 -13.67 -4.39 -7.56
C ALA A 174 -14.13 -4.39 -9.02
N VAL A 175 -14.12 -3.22 -9.66
CA VAL A 175 -14.50 -3.07 -11.06
C VAL A 175 -13.52 -3.76 -12.00
N ASP A 176 -12.21 -3.56 -11.81
CA ASP A 176 -11.17 -4.18 -12.62
C ASP A 176 -11.26 -5.73 -12.50
N ALA A 177 -11.39 -6.27 -11.28
CA ALA A 177 -11.58 -7.71 -11.06
C ALA A 177 -12.85 -8.26 -11.72
N ALA A 178 -14.00 -7.59 -11.53
CA ALA A 178 -15.26 -8.02 -12.11
C ALA A 178 -15.21 -8.10 -13.65
N LEU A 179 -14.66 -7.06 -14.28
CA LEU A 179 -14.51 -7.03 -15.74
C LEU A 179 -13.51 -8.07 -16.25
N GLU A 180 -12.37 -8.25 -15.58
CA GLU A 180 -11.38 -9.24 -15.98
C GLU A 180 -11.90 -10.68 -15.85
N ILE A 181 -12.57 -11.02 -14.74
CA ILE A 181 -13.18 -12.34 -14.52
C ILE A 181 -14.27 -12.62 -15.56
N PHE A 182 -15.18 -11.67 -15.76
CA PHE A 182 -16.24 -11.77 -16.78
C PHE A 182 -15.64 -12.07 -18.17
N ARG A 183 -14.60 -11.34 -18.56
CA ARG A 183 -13.91 -11.53 -19.85
C ARG A 183 -13.19 -12.86 -19.99
N LYS A 184 -12.89 -13.55 -18.89
CA LYS A 184 -12.31 -14.90 -18.88
C LYS A 184 -13.37 -16.00 -18.69
N GLY A 185 -14.65 -15.65 -18.78
CA GLY A 185 -15.76 -16.61 -18.74
C GLY A 185 -16.20 -17.01 -17.34
N GLY A 186 -15.90 -16.22 -16.31
CA GLY A 186 -16.50 -16.37 -14.98
C GLY A 186 -17.88 -15.72 -14.91
N GLU A 187 -18.80 -16.29 -14.13
CA GLU A 187 -20.09 -15.67 -13.80
C GLU A 187 -19.88 -14.72 -12.61
N VAL A 188 -20.03 -13.42 -12.86
CA VAL A 188 -19.75 -12.39 -11.83
C VAL A 188 -21.05 -11.78 -11.32
N THR A 189 -21.18 -11.76 -9.99
CA THR A 189 -22.18 -10.95 -9.30
C THR A 189 -21.50 -9.94 -8.39
N MET A 190 -21.77 -8.66 -8.60
CA MET A 190 -21.25 -7.58 -7.76
C MET A 190 -22.20 -7.29 -6.60
N VAL A 191 -21.66 -7.06 -5.40
CA VAL A 191 -22.40 -6.59 -4.23
C VAL A 191 -21.86 -5.22 -3.84
N VAL A 192 -22.74 -4.22 -3.90
CA VAL A 192 -22.38 -2.81 -3.76
C VAL A 192 -23.26 -2.16 -2.71
N ARG A 193 -22.63 -1.61 -1.66
CA ARG A 193 -23.33 -0.90 -0.57
C ARG A 193 -24.00 0.40 -1.03
N SER A 194 -23.47 1.01 -2.08
CA SER A 194 -23.95 2.30 -2.62
C SER A 194 -25.04 2.07 -3.68
N PRO A 195 -25.80 3.12 -4.07
CA PRO A 195 -26.79 3.01 -5.14
C PRO A 195 -26.18 2.86 -6.54
N GLU A 196 -24.88 3.10 -6.71
CA GLU A 196 -24.19 3.02 -8.00
C GLU A 196 -22.71 2.65 -7.86
N ILE A 197 -22.06 2.42 -9.01
CA ILE A 197 -20.60 2.27 -9.12
C ILE A 197 -19.92 3.61 -8.80
N GLY A 198 -18.87 3.57 -7.99
CA GLY A 198 -18.20 4.76 -7.47
C GLY A 198 -17.75 5.73 -8.55
N GLU A 199 -18.00 7.02 -8.34
CA GLU A 199 -17.66 8.09 -9.30
C GLU A 199 -16.16 8.22 -9.55
N ARG A 200 -15.34 7.79 -8.58
CA ARG A 200 -13.87 7.82 -8.66
C ARG A 200 -13.27 6.63 -9.42
N VAL A 201 -14.11 5.72 -9.93
CA VAL A 201 -13.65 4.68 -10.85
C VAL A 201 -13.14 5.36 -12.12
N LYS A 202 -12.00 4.90 -12.63
CA LYS A 202 -11.34 5.40 -13.84
C LYS A 202 -12.38 5.70 -14.94
N TYR A 203 -12.33 6.89 -15.52
CA TYR A 203 -13.33 7.36 -16.50
C TYR A 203 -13.47 6.45 -17.73
N TRP A 204 -12.44 5.66 -18.07
CA TRP A 204 -12.48 4.70 -19.18
C TRP A 204 -12.96 3.30 -18.77
N VAL A 205 -12.96 2.98 -17.47
CA VAL A 205 -13.41 1.68 -16.95
C VAL A 205 -14.85 1.75 -16.44
N ARG A 206 -15.25 2.88 -15.82
CA ARG A 206 -16.59 3.04 -15.26
C ARG A 206 -17.72 2.84 -16.31
N PRO A 207 -17.65 3.43 -17.52
CA PRO A 207 -18.69 3.22 -18.52
C PRO A 207 -18.82 1.76 -18.95
N ASP A 208 -17.70 1.04 -19.01
CA ASP A 208 -17.68 -0.38 -19.40
C ASP A 208 -18.42 -1.24 -18.39
N ILE A 209 -18.08 -1.16 -17.10
CA ILE A 209 -18.79 -1.94 -16.07
C ILE A 209 -20.27 -1.55 -15.96
N VAL A 210 -20.61 -0.27 -16.07
CA VAL A 210 -22.01 0.18 -16.04
C VAL A 210 -22.78 -0.39 -17.23
N ASN A 211 -22.18 -0.45 -18.42
CA ASN A 211 -22.82 -1.05 -19.59
C ASN A 211 -23.01 -2.56 -19.41
N ARG A 212 -22.01 -3.29 -18.86
CA ARG A 212 -22.14 -4.73 -18.57
C ARG A 212 -23.22 -5.04 -17.55
N ILE A 213 -23.39 -4.17 -16.56
CA ILE A 213 -24.48 -4.29 -15.58
C ILE A 213 -25.82 -4.02 -16.27
N LYS A 214 -25.93 -2.94 -17.03
CA LYS A 214 -27.18 -2.54 -17.70
C LYS A 214 -27.67 -3.57 -18.72
N GLU A 215 -26.76 -4.23 -19.45
CA GLU A 215 -27.13 -5.26 -20.43
C GLU A 215 -27.35 -6.65 -19.81
N GLY A 216 -27.05 -6.82 -18.51
CA GLY A 216 -27.25 -8.08 -17.77
C GLY A 216 -26.08 -9.07 -17.84
N SER A 217 -24.97 -8.70 -18.49
CA SER A 217 -23.75 -9.52 -18.58
C SER A 217 -23.06 -9.71 -17.22
N ILE A 218 -23.15 -8.73 -16.33
CA ILE A 218 -22.68 -8.79 -14.94
C ILE A 218 -23.85 -8.41 -14.03
N LYS A 219 -24.23 -9.28 -13.10
CA LYS A 219 -25.29 -8.97 -12.13
C LYS A 219 -24.73 -8.02 -11.06
N ALA A 220 -25.53 -7.09 -10.58
CA ALA A 220 -25.13 -6.19 -9.50
C ALA A 220 -26.28 -5.92 -8.53
N TYR A 221 -26.01 -6.13 -7.25
CA TYR A 221 -26.90 -5.80 -6.13
C TYR A 221 -26.44 -4.49 -5.51
N PHE A 222 -27.17 -3.42 -5.79
CA PHE A 222 -26.93 -2.09 -5.21
C PHE A 222 -27.64 -1.94 -3.87
N ASN A 223 -27.20 -0.97 -3.06
CA ASN A 223 -27.69 -0.76 -1.69
C ASN A 223 -27.71 -2.04 -0.85
N SER A 224 -26.76 -2.94 -1.11
CA SER A 224 -26.76 -4.31 -0.57
C SER A 224 -25.43 -4.63 0.11
N ARG A 225 -25.46 -5.55 1.07
CA ARG A 225 -24.25 -6.05 1.76
C ARG A 225 -24.30 -7.55 1.97
N LEU A 226 -23.14 -8.19 2.07
CA LEU A 226 -23.07 -9.57 2.55
C LEU A 226 -23.41 -9.62 4.04
N LYS A 227 -24.21 -10.62 4.42
CA LYS A 227 -24.57 -10.95 5.80
C LYS A 227 -23.82 -12.18 6.30
N GLU A 228 -23.66 -13.20 5.46
CA GLU A 228 -23.04 -14.48 5.80
C GLU A 228 -22.47 -15.13 4.52
N ILE A 229 -21.35 -15.84 4.67
CA ILE A 229 -20.74 -16.67 3.62
C ILE A 229 -20.72 -18.13 4.10
N LYS A 230 -21.18 -19.05 3.25
CA LYS A 230 -21.12 -20.51 3.43
C LYS A 230 -20.30 -21.15 2.31
N GLU A 231 -20.11 -22.46 2.40
CA GLU A 231 -19.28 -23.23 1.47
C GLU A 231 -19.75 -23.15 0.01
N ASP A 232 -21.05 -23.03 -0.24
CA ASP A 232 -21.67 -23.03 -1.57
C ASP A 232 -22.58 -21.83 -1.83
N THR A 233 -22.83 -21.02 -0.81
CA THR A 233 -23.82 -19.94 -0.85
C THR A 233 -23.37 -18.70 -0.08
N VAL A 234 -23.91 -17.55 -0.47
CA VAL A 234 -23.85 -16.31 0.31
C VAL A 234 -25.24 -15.81 0.62
N THR A 235 -25.40 -15.18 1.77
CA THR A 235 -26.62 -14.44 2.13
C THR A 235 -26.36 -12.95 1.98
N LEU A 236 -27.16 -12.29 1.15
CA LEU A 236 -27.19 -10.84 0.98
C LEU A 236 -28.32 -10.24 1.83
N GLU A 237 -28.07 -9.05 2.36
CA GLU A 237 -29.12 -8.15 2.80
C GLU A 237 -29.31 -7.08 1.72
N THR A 238 -30.50 -7.06 1.11
CA THR A 238 -30.90 -6.16 0.03
C THR A 238 -32.06 -5.26 0.48
N PRO A 239 -32.39 -4.17 -0.24
CA PRO A 239 -33.57 -3.36 0.06
C PRO A 239 -34.90 -4.14 0.04
N GLU A 240 -34.97 -5.21 -0.74
CA GLU A 240 -36.16 -6.07 -0.90
C GLU A 240 -36.23 -7.19 0.14
N GLY A 241 -35.17 -7.39 0.93
CA GLY A 241 -35.06 -8.44 1.94
C GLY A 241 -33.77 -9.25 1.81
N GLU A 242 -33.75 -10.42 2.44
CA GLU A 242 -32.61 -11.33 2.33
C GLU A 242 -32.68 -12.15 1.03
N GLU A 243 -31.56 -12.23 0.34
CA GLU A 243 -31.38 -13.09 -0.83
C GLU A 243 -30.24 -14.08 -0.60
N VAL A 244 -30.41 -15.30 -1.10
CA VAL A 244 -29.37 -16.34 -1.05
C VAL A 244 -28.91 -16.63 -2.47
N LEU A 245 -27.60 -16.52 -2.70
CA LEU A 245 -26.99 -16.77 -4.00
C LEU A 245 -26.00 -17.93 -3.90
N GLU A 246 -25.97 -18.79 -4.90
CA GLU A 246 -24.91 -19.77 -5.08
C GLU A 246 -23.60 -19.08 -5.46
N ASN A 247 -22.48 -19.56 -4.93
CA ASN A 247 -21.16 -19.07 -5.29
C ASN A 247 -20.05 -20.10 -5.08
N ASP A 248 -19.00 -20.00 -5.90
CA ASP A 248 -17.77 -20.78 -5.77
C ASP A 248 -16.66 -19.96 -5.09
N PHE A 249 -16.64 -18.63 -5.30
CA PHE A 249 -15.63 -17.74 -4.72
C PHE A 249 -16.23 -16.41 -4.26
N VAL A 250 -15.56 -15.76 -3.31
CA VAL A 250 -15.89 -14.40 -2.85
C VAL A 250 -14.65 -13.52 -2.84
N LEU A 251 -14.72 -12.38 -3.51
CA LEU A 251 -13.69 -11.34 -3.50
C LEU A 251 -14.17 -10.13 -2.70
N LEU A 252 -13.61 -9.94 -1.52
CA LEU A 252 -13.90 -8.83 -0.60
C LEU A 252 -12.97 -7.65 -0.88
N LEU A 253 -13.21 -6.95 -2.01
CA LEU A 253 -12.37 -5.86 -2.49
C LEU A 253 -12.77 -4.51 -1.88
N THR A 254 -12.82 -4.49 -0.55
CA THR A 254 -13.29 -3.39 0.33
C THR A 254 -12.19 -2.39 0.72
N GLY A 255 -11.03 -2.48 0.06
CA GLY A 255 -9.88 -1.61 0.30
C GLY A 255 -8.98 -2.10 1.43
N TYR A 256 -7.99 -1.27 1.75
CA TYR A 256 -6.93 -1.60 2.70
C TYR A 256 -6.67 -0.40 3.63
N ARG A 257 -5.83 -0.60 4.65
CA ARG A 257 -5.48 0.43 5.64
C ARG A 257 -4.02 0.33 6.09
N PRO A 258 -3.40 1.45 6.51
CA PRO A 258 -2.13 1.41 7.22
C PRO A 258 -2.19 0.54 8.49
N ASN A 259 -1.01 0.08 8.93
CA ASN A 259 -0.89 -0.57 10.23
C ASN A 259 -0.95 0.47 11.36
N PHE A 260 -2.17 0.87 11.72
CA PHE A 260 -2.41 1.85 12.78
C PHE A 260 -1.89 1.39 14.15
N GLU A 261 -1.90 0.08 14.41
CA GLU A 261 -1.41 -0.47 15.67
C GLU A 261 0.12 -0.33 15.76
N PHE A 262 0.84 -0.61 14.67
CA PHE A 262 2.27 -0.35 14.58
C PHE A 262 2.60 1.13 14.83
N LEU A 263 1.89 2.06 14.19
CA LEU A 263 2.10 3.49 14.41
C LEU A 263 1.86 3.92 15.87
N LYS A 264 0.76 3.43 16.48
CA LYS A 264 0.45 3.70 17.89
C LYS A 264 1.48 3.14 18.85
N ASN A 265 1.99 1.93 18.59
CA ASN A 265 3.01 1.30 19.43
C ASN A 265 4.35 2.05 19.40
N ILE A 266 4.64 2.77 18.31
CA ILE A 266 5.78 3.70 18.23
C ILE A 266 5.51 4.98 19.05
N GLY A 267 4.24 5.32 19.27
CA GLY A 267 3.80 6.56 19.95
C GLY A 267 3.34 7.65 18.99
N ILE A 268 3.13 7.32 17.70
CA ILE A 268 2.63 8.27 16.71
C ILE A 268 1.14 8.49 16.93
N GLN A 269 0.75 9.74 17.14
CA GLN A 269 -0.65 10.10 17.35
C GLN A 269 -1.43 10.02 16.03
N LEU A 270 -2.69 9.62 16.10
CA LEU A 270 -3.59 9.54 14.95
C LEU A 270 -4.79 10.48 15.17
N SER A 271 -5.33 11.06 14.10
CA SER A 271 -6.54 11.89 14.18
C SER A 271 -7.74 11.12 14.73
N GLU A 272 -8.54 11.79 15.57
CA GLU A 272 -9.72 11.20 16.24
C GLU A 272 -11.01 11.28 15.41
N ASP A 273 -10.99 11.97 14.28
CA ASP A 273 -12.11 12.21 13.37
C ASP A 273 -12.49 11.00 12.49
N GLY A 274 -12.02 9.80 12.86
CA GLY A 274 -12.21 8.57 12.10
C GLY A 274 -11.31 8.44 10.86
N ARG A 275 -10.63 9.50 10.42
CA ARG A 275 -9.70 9.43 9.28
C ARG A 275 -8.37 8.75 9.62
N LYS A 276 -8.02 8.74 10.91
CA LYS A 276 -6.78 8.12 11.44
C LYS A 276 -5.54 8.61 10.69
N ILE A 277 -5.50 9.90 10.37
CA ILE A 277 -4.34 10.53 9.74
C ILE A 277 -3.26 10.61 10.82
N PRO A 278 -2.06 10.08 10.60
CA PRO A 278 -0.99 10.20 11.58
C PRO A 278 -0.56 11.66 11.73
N GLN A 279 -0.14 12.05 12.92
CA GLN A 279 0.38 13.40 13.17
C GLN A 279 1.79 13.52 12.60
N TYR A 280 1.96 14.46 11.67
CA TYR A 280 3.24 14.87 11.13
C TYR A 280 3.20 16.34 10.68
N ASP A 281 4.35 16.99 10.61
CA ASP A 281 4.49 18.33 10.02
C ASP A 281 4.49 18.22 8.49
N GLU A 282 3.58 18.92 7.81
CA GLU A 282 3.39 18.78 6.37
C GLU A 282 4.55 19.33 5.51
N LYS A 283 5.50 20.07 6.10
CA LYS A 283 6.66 20.63 5.37
C LYS A 283 7.88 19.74 5.48
N THR A 284 8.04 19.04 6.59
CA THR A 284 9.22 18.21 6.91
C THR A 284 8.92 16.72 6.91
N MET A 285 7.64 16.36 7.02
CA MET A 285 7.12 15.01 7.23
C MET A 285 7.55 14.35 8.55
N GLU A 286 8.12 15.12 9.48
CA GLU A 286 8.47 14.65 10.82
C GLU A 286 7.21 14.43 11.66
N THR A 287 7.15 13.33 12.40
CA THR A 287 6.02 13.01 13.28
C THR A 287 6.04 13.83 14.57
N ASN A 288 5.10 13.56 15.48
CA ASN A 288 5.18 14.05 16.86
C ASN A 288 6.38 13.49 17.66
N ILE A 289 7.15 12.56 17.09
CA ILE A 289 8.36 12.01 17.69
C ILE A 289 9.56 12.51 16.87
N PRO A 290 10.45 13.34 17.45
CA PRO A 290 11.64 13.82 16.76
C PRO A 290 12.48 12.66 16.21
N GLY A 291 12.97 12.81 14.98
CA GLY A 291 13.77 11.79 14.28
C GLY A 291 12.95 10.70 13.58
N ILE A 292 11.62 10.64 13.80
CA ILE A 292 10.73 9.70 13.09
C ILE A 292 9.88 10.44 12.07
N TYR A 293 9.93 9.98 10.82
CA TYR A 293 9.28 10.58 9.66
C TYR A 293 8.32 9.61 8.98
N LEU A 294 7.37 10.14 8.22
CA LEU A 294 6.44 9.36 7.40
C LEU A 294 6.61 9.68 5.92
N ALA A 295 6.66 8.65 5.08
CA ALA A 295 6.76 8.83 3.63
C ALA A 295 5.74 7.97 2.88
N GLY A 296 5.22 8.50 1.79
CA GLY A 296 4.30 7.77 0.93
C GLY A 296 2.86 7.73 1.43
N VAL A 297 2.16 6.69 1.01
CA VAL A 297 0.70 6.58 1.20
C VAL A 297 0.25 6.39 2.64
N ILE A 298 1.17 6.06 3.55
CA ILE A 298 0.92 5.91 4.98
C ILE A 298 0.40 7.22 5.61
N CYS A 299 0.80 8.38 5.05
CA CYS A 299 0.41 9.71 5.50
C CYS A 299 -1.10 9.98 5.32
N GLY A 300 -1.82 9.16 4.54
CA GLY A 300 -3.23 9.37 4.22
C GLY A 300 -4.22 8.81 5.25
N GLY A 301 -3.76 8.02 6.23
CA GLY A 301 -4.67 7.30 7.12
C GLY A 301 -5.63 6.40 6.34
N VAL A 302 -6.93 6.51 6.57
CA VAL A 302 -7.97 5.79 5.80
C VAL A 302 -8.25 6.42 4.42
N GLU A 303 -7.76 7.64 4.17
CA GLU A 303 -7.94 8.36 2.91
C GLU A 303 -6.94 7.90 1.85
N THR A 304 -7.04 6.63 1.45
CA THR A 304 -6.11 5.93 0.53
C THR A 304 -6.04 6.51 -0.90
N HIS A 305 -6.81 7.56 -1.18
CA HIS A 305 -6.84 8.27 -2.46
C HIS A 305 -6.12 9.63 -2.43
N LYS A 306 -5.60 10.05 -1.26
CA LYS A 306 -4.88 11.32 -1.11
C LYS A 306 -3.46 11.23 -1.68
N TRP A 307 -2.81 10.09 -1.44
CA TRP A 307 -1.41 9.86 -1.78
C TRP A 307 -1.27 8.66 -2.73
N PHE A 308 -0.40 8.85 -3.71
CA PHE A 308 0.01 7.88 -4.71
C PHE A 308 1.52 8.01 -4.90
N ILE A 309 2.13 7.10 -5.67
CA ILE A 309 3.56 7.21 -6.01
C ILE A 309 3.87 8.59 -6.62
N GLU A 310 3.02 9.07 -7.52
CA GLU A 310 3.25 10.30 -8.29
C GLU A 310 3.37 11.57 -7.44
N ASN A 311 2.59 11.69 -6.36
CA ASN A 311 2.54 12.90 -5.54
C ASN A 311 3.24 12.76 -4.18
N SER A 312 3.56 11.55 -3.74
CA SER A 312 4.24 11.32 -2.46
C SER A 312 5.75 11.07 -2.58
N ARG A 313 6.29 10.92 -3.80
CA ARG A 313 7.76 10.84 -4.03
C ARG A 313 8.50 12.09 -3.54
N VAL A 314 7.82 13.23 -3.46
CA VAL A 314 8.37 14.50 -2.94
C VAL A 314 8.70 14.42 -1.45
N HIS A 315 8.07 13.51 -0.69
CA HIS A 315 8.32 13.35 0.74
C HIS A 315 9.78 12.98 1.01
N ALA A 316 10.41 12.20 0.11
CA ALA A 316 11.82 11.84 0.24
C ALA A 316 12.70 13.08 0.35
N LYS A 317 12.62 13.99 -0.61
CA LYS A 317 13.42 15.21 -0.60
C LYS A 317 13.12 16.09 0.62
N MET A 318 11.84 16.27 0.98
CA MET A 318 11.43 17.07 2.14
C MET A 318 12.06 16.56 3.45
N ILE A 319 12.05 15.24 3.65
CA ILE A 319 12.62 14.61 4.85
C ILE A 319 14.13 14.79 4.88
N LEU A 320 14.82 14.50 3.77
CA LEU A 320 16.28 14.53 3.73
C LEU A 320 16.83 15.97 3.81
N ASP A 321 16.13 16.95 3.22
CA ASP A 321 16.45 18.37 3.40
C ASP A 321 16.39 18.74 4.90
N HIS A 322 15.33 18.32 5.59
CA HIS A 322 15.14 18.61 7.01
C HIS A 322 16.17 17.91 7.92
N ILE A 323 16.51 16.65 7.65
CA ILE A 323 17.59 15.95 8.36
C ILE A 323 18.91 16.71 8.20
N SER A 324 19.24 17.10 6.97
CA SER A 324 20.47 17.85 6.66
C SER A 324 20.52 19.23 7.33
N GLU A 325 19.38 19.91 7.46
CA GLU A 325 19.28 21.20 8.17
C GLU A 325 19.51 21.03 9.67
N LYS A 326 18.97 19.97 10.29
CA LYS A 326 19.20 19.65 11.70
C LYS A 326 20.66 19.33 12.00
N GLU A 327 21.33 18.59 11.12
CA GLU A 327 22.75 18.28 11.24
C GLU A 327 23.63 19.53 11.18
N LYS A 328 23.31 20.48 10.29
CA LYS A 328 24.02 21.77 10.20
C LYS A 328 23.77 22.68 11.40
N ALA A 329 22.61 22.56 12.04
CA ALA A 329 22.23 23.38 13.20
C ALA A 329 22.85 22.87 14.53
N LEU A 330 23.33 21.62 14.58
CA LEU A 330 24.07 21.10 15.72
C LEU A 330 25.45 21.77 15.80
N PRO A 331 25.86 22.36 16.94
CA PRO A 331 27.17 22.98 17.07
C PRO A 331 28.25 21.94 16.76
N CYS A 332 29.18 22.30 15.85
CA CYS A 332 30.30 21.48 15.39
C CYS A 332 30.81 20.57 16.52
N ARG A 333 30.62 19.25 16.39
CA ARG A 333 31.22 18.27 17.31
C ARG A 333 32.73 18.46 17.19
N THR A 334 33.33 19.12 18.17
CA THR A 334 34.78 19.27 18.25
C THR A 334 35.38 17.87 18.31
N SER A 335 36.14 17.55 17.27
CA SER A 335 36.98 16.36 17.09
C SER A 335 37.90 16.09 18.28
#